data_AF-A0A925ZIV7-F1
#
_entry.id   AF-A0A925ZIV7-F1
#
_cell.length_a   1.000
_cell.length_b   1.000
_cell.length_c   1.000
_cell.angle_alpha   90.00
_cell.angle_beta   90.00
_cell.angle_gamma   90.00
#
_symmetry.space_group_name_H-M   'P 1'
#
loop_
_entity.id
_entity.type
_entity.pdbx_description
1 polymer ?
#
loop_
_entity_poly.entity_id
_entity_poly.type
_entity_poly.pdbx_seq_one_letter_code
_entity_poly.pdbx_strand_id
1 'polypeptide(L)'
;MIDLAATGDPLLRHHLEAHPKVAKVGACDHLGIEFQVGAWHRKVWLDQPGLPVAGLVELIDNNPMVCADEMSIPDALSTLALVALGPIAWAGMIVEPPTVVSSFESSGEMLDSFLATAGWQEGATSHVEPRDLGPVLAITAMAAIATPGDWSDIDDVYEERFGRSFFVRRIEDSEWEPKLVEGMPFAAYRLRYTPGEGHSLLTIQVLADRHGKCGPAQAIHAMNVMAGFEESLGVA
;
A
#
# COMPACT_ATOMS: atom_id res chain seq x y z
N MET A 1 10.70 17.70 -14.74
CA MET A 1 9.97 17.01 -15.83
C MET A 1 10.58 15.62 -15.93
N ILE A 2 9.78 14.60 -16.24
CA ILE A 2 10.27 13.25 -16.55
C ILE A 2 10.47 13.17 -18.05
N ASP A 3 11.72 12.98 -18.49
CA ASP A 3 12.09 13.01 -19.90
C ASP A 3 11.61 11.76 -20.64
N LEU A 4 11.65 10.62 -19.94
CA LEU A 4 11.20 9.31 -20.41
C LEU A 4 10.66 8.53 -19.22
N ALA A 5 9.53 7.84 -19.39
CA ALA A 5 9.07 6.77 -18.50
C ALA A 5 8.73 5.53 -19.33
N ALA A 6 9.08 4.34 -18.86
CA ALA A 6 8.88 3.09 -19.57
C ALA A 6 8.34 2.01 -18.63
N THR A 7 7.44 1.18 -19.15
CA THR A 7 6.85 0.04 -18.43
C THR A 7 6.46 -1.06 -19.41
N GLY A 8 6.53 -2.31 -18.93
CA GLY A 8 5.97 -3.49 -19.57
C GLY A 8 4.47 -3.67 -19.33
N ASP A 9 3.87 -2.99 -18.34
CA ASP A 9 2.45 -3.08 -18.02
C ASP A 9 1.61 -2.15 -18.93
N PRO A 10 0.66 -2.69 -19.74
CA PRO A 10 -0.20 -1.88 -20.60
C PRO A 10 -1.09 -0.87 -19.87
N LEU A 11 -1.58 -1.20 -18.68
CA LEU A 11 -2.44 -0.29 -17.90
C LEU A 11 -1.61 0.85 -17.33
N LEU A 12 -0.45 0.53 -16.76
CA LEU A 12 0.47 1.55 -16.27
C LEU A 12 0.98 2.46 -17.39
N ARG A 13 1.20 1.90 -18.59
CA ARG A 13 1.54 2.69 -19.78
C ARG A 13 0.46 3.73 -20.10
N HIS A 14 -0.81 3.37 -20.01
CA HIS A 14 -1.91 4.29 -20.23
C HIS A 14 -1.88 5.48 -19.24
N HIS A 15 -1.62 5.21 -17.95
CA HIS A 15 -1.45 6.27 -16.96
C HIS A 15 -0.24 7.17 -17.25
N LEU A 16 0.90 6.58 -17.67
CA LEU A 16 2.09 7.34 -18.04
C LEU A 16 1.86 8.24 -19.26
N GLU A 17 1.07 7.79 -20.24
CA GLU A 17 0.70 8.58 -21.44
C GLU A 17 -0.18 9.79 -21.09
N ALA A 18 -1.02 9.65 -20.07
CA ALA A 18 -1.85 10.73 -19.54
C ALA A 18 -1.11 11.64 -18.54
N HIS A 19 0.08 11.24 -18.07
CA HIS A 19 0.76 11.92 -16.98
C HIS A 19 1.34 13.28 -17.39
N PRO A 20 0.96 14.40 -16.74
CA PRO A 20 1.23 15.76 -17.22
C PRO A 20 2.70 16.20 -17.13
N LYS A 21 3.56 15.40 -16.48
CA LYS A 21 5.00 15.66 -16.36
C LYS A 21 5.87 14.64 -17.08
N VAL A 22 5.29 13.65 -17.78
CA VAL A 22 6.03 12.67 -18.59
C VAL A 22 6.06 13.16 -20.04
N ALA A 23 7.27 13.39 -20.56
CA ALA A 23 7.45 13.91 -21.92
C ALA A 23 7.36 12.80 -22.99
N LYS A 24 7.84 11.60 -22.66
CA LYS A 24 7.84 10.44 -23.57
C LYS A 24 7.56 9.17 -22.80
N VAL A 25 6.73 8.30 -23.38
CA VAL A 25 6.47 6.97 -22.85
C VAL A 25 7.14 5.91 -23.72
N GLY A 26 7.80 4.96 -23.08
CA GLY A 26 8.48 3.83 -23.69
C GLY A 26 7.98 2.48 -23.18
N ALA A 27 8.66 1.42 -23.58
CA ALA A 27 8.45 0.06 -23.11
C ALA A 27 9.75 -0.46 -22.48
N CYS A 28 9.62 -1.22 -21.39
CA CYS A 28 10.70 -2.01 -20.81
C CYS A 28 10.24 -3.47 -20.62
N ASP A 29 11.10 -4.30 -20.05
CA ASP A 29 10.90 -5.75 -19.89
C ASP A 29 10.33 -6.16 -18.53
N HIS A 30 9.94 -5.20 -17.68
CA HIS A 30 9.34 -5.45 -16.37
C HIS A 30 8.05 -4.66 -16.15
N LEU A 31 7.23 -5.08 -15.18
CA LEU A 31 5.91 -4.49 -14.89
C LEU A 31 5.98 -3.16 -14.12
N GLY A 32 7.10 -2.90 -13.43
CA GLY A 32 7.37 -1.60 -12.78
C GLY A 32 7.60 -0.43 -13.77
N ILE A 33 8.23 0.64 -13.29
CA ILE A 33 8.52 1.85 -14.07
C ILE A 33 10.03 2.10 -14.10
N GLU A 34 10.62 2.27 -15.27
CA GLU A 34 11.92 2.96 -15.43
C GLU A 34 11.68 4.39 -15.87
N PHE A 35 12.34 5.37 -15.26
CA PHE A 35 12.14 6.77 -15.63
C PHE A 35 13.40 7.61 -15.51
N GLN A 36 13.43 8.70 -16.26
CA GLN A 36 14.56 9.63 -16.33
C GLN A 36 14.13 11.06 -15.94
N VAL A 37 14.89 11.68 -15.05
CA VAL A 37 14.74 13.10 -14.68
C VAL A 37 16.10 13.78 -14.84
N GLY A 38 16.31 14.49 -15.95
CA GLY A 38 17.60 15.06 -16.28
C GLY A 38 18.65 13.97 -16.49
N ALA A 39 19.67 13.92 -15.64
CA ALA A 39 20.73 12.90 -15.70
C ALA A 39 20.43 11.65 -14.85
N TRP A 40 19.37 11.66 -14.03
CA TRP A 40 19.05 10.58 -13.12
C TRP A 40 18.19 9.53 -13.80
N HIS A 41 18.60 8.27 -13.71
CA HIS A 41 17.86 7.09 -14.20
C HIS A 41 17.41 6.28 -13.01
N ARG A 42 16.10 6.06 -12.88
CA ARG A 42 15.50 5.54 -11.65
C ARG A 42 14.46 4.49 -11.94
N LYS A 43 14.16 3.65 -10.94
CA LYS A 43 13.24 2.53 -11.08
C LYS A 43 12.28 2.41 -9.90
N VAL A 44 11.00 2.19 -10.22
CA VAL A 44 10.01 1.65 -9.30
C VAL A 44 9.80 0.19 -9.67
N TRP A 45 10.24 -0.70 -8.80
CA TRP A 45 10.02 -2.14 -8.90
C TRP A 45 8.70 -2.55 -8.24
N LEU A 46 8.17 -3.68 -8.68
CA LEU A 46 7.09 -4.40 -7.99
C LEU A 46 7.71 -5.62 -7.30
N ASP A 47 7.31 -5.86 -6.06
CA ASP A 47 7.58 -7.13 -5.37
C ASP A 47 9.06 -7.48 -5.15
N GLN A 48 9.88 -6.47 -4.92
CA GLN A 48 11.30 -6.58 -4.56
C GLN A 48 11.56 -6.04 -3.14
N PRO A 49 11.07 -6.72 -2.08
CA PRO A 49 11.19 -6.24 -0.70
C PRO A 49 12.64 -6.17 -0.18
N GLY A 50 13.60 -6.82 -0.86
CA GLY A 50 15.02 -6.78 -0.51
C GLY A 50 15.75 -5.48 -0.88
N LEU A 51 15.09 -4.52 -1.54
CA LEU A 51 15.70 -3.23 -1.88
C LEU A 51 15.85 -2.34 -0.65
N PRO A 52 16.85 -1.43 -0.61
CA PRO A 52 17.04 -0.51 0.51
C PRO A 52 15.84 0.39 0.80
N VAL A 53 15.06 0.71 -0.23
CA VAL A 53 13.78 1.42 -0.11
C VAL A 53 12.69 0.52 -0.67
N ALA A 54 11.91 -0.07 0.22
CA ALA A 54 10.79 -0.93 -0.15
C ALA A 54 9.65 -0.81 0.86
N GLY A 55 8.41 -0.85 0.39
CA GLY A 55 7.23 -0.81 1.26
C GLY A 55 6.08 0.01 0.67
N LEU A 56 5.05 0.19 1.49
CA LEU A 56 3.91 1.04 1.16
C LEU A 56 4.35 2.51 1.25
N VAL A 57 4.08 3.29 0.21
CA VAL A 57 4.55 4.70 0.11
C VAL A 57 4.17 5.52 1.34
N GLU A 58 2.97 5.35 1.87
CA GLU A 58 2.47 6.07 3.05
C GLU A 58 3.18 5.72 4.37
N LEU A 59 3.95 4.63 4.40
CA LEU A 59 4.69 4.19 5.58
C LEU A 59 6.18 4.51 5.48
N ILE A 60 6.65 5.01 4.33
CA ILE A 60 8.05 5.35 4.10
C ILE A 60 8.19 6.88 4.19
N ASP A 61 9.24 7.35 4.85
CA ASP A 61 9.58 8.77 4.79
C ASP A 61 9.92 9.20 3.35
N ASN A 62 9.46 10.38 2.93
CA ASN A 62 9.72 10.88 1.57
C ASN A 62 11.22 11.05 1.27
N ASN A 63 12.05 11.38 2.26
CA ASN A 63 13.48 11.64 2.08
C ASN A 63 14.24 10.44 1.48
N PRO A 64 14.16 9.22 2.06
CA PRO A 64 14.68 8.01 1.43
C PRO A 64 14.24 7.84 -0.02
N MET A 65 12.95 8.03 -0.32
CA MET A 65 12.39 7.83 -1.65
C MET A 65 12.93 8.84 -2.67
N VAL A 66 12.95 10.13 -2.34
CA VAL A 66 13.44 11.20 -3.23
C VAL A 66 14.91 11.00 -3.59
N CYS A 67 15.70 10.42 -2.70
CA CYS A 67 17.14 10.17 -2.91
C CYS A 67 17.46 8.80 -3.53
N ALA A 68 16.50 7.88 -3.66
CA ALA A 68 16.76 6.52 -4.11
C ALA A 68 16.79 6.39 -5.64
N ASP A 69 17.78 5.69 -6.19
CA ASP A 69 17.74 5.31 -7.60
C ASP A 69 16.69 4.22 -7.86
N GLU A 70 16.49 3.33 -6.89
CA GLU A 70 15.54 2.22 -6.99
C GLU A 70 14.70 2.12 -5.72
N MET A 71 13.42 1.83 -5.89
CA MET A 71 12.53 1.45 -4.79
C MET A 71 11.60 0.32 -5.22
N SER A 72 11.03 -0.40 -4.25
CA SER A 72 9.96 -1.36 -4.53
C SER A 72 8.66 -1.00 -3.82
N ILE A 73 7.55 -1.17 -4.53
CA ILE A 73 6.22 -1.20 -3.92
C ILE A 73 5.71 -2.65 -3.77
N PRO A 74 4.77 -2.90 -2.84
CA PRO A 74 4.17 -4.21 -2.60
C PRO A 74 3.14 -4.64 -3.64
N ASP A 75 2.91 -5.96 -3.71
CA ASP A 75 1.78 -6.59 -4.40
C ASP A 75 0.44 -6.20 -3.74
N ALA A 76 -0.66 -6.64 -4.35
CA ALA A 76 -1.99 -6.30 -3.87
C ALA A 76 -2.26 -6.79 -2.43
N LEU A 77 -1.85 -8.01 -2.07
CA LEU A 77 -2.08 -8.55 -0.73
C LEU A 77 -1.26 -7.80 0.32
N SER A 78 0.03 -7.59 0.04
CA SER A 78 0.96 -6.90 0.93
C SER A 78 0.62 -5.40 1.03
N THR A 79 0.13 -4.78 -0.03
CA THR A 79 -0.41 -3.40 -0.01
C THR A 79 -1.55 -3.29 0.99
N LEU A 80 -2.57 -4.13 0.86
CA LEU A 80 -3.72 -4.11 1.76
C LEU A 80 -3.31 -4.47 3.20
N ALA A 81 -2.42 -5.45 3.37
CA ALA A 81 -1.91 -5.85 4.68
C ALA A 81 -1.10 -4.75 5.35
N LEU A 82 -0.29 -3.99 4.61
CA LEU A 82 0.45 -2.84 5.14
C LEU A 82 -0.47 -1.68 5.50
N VAL A 83 -1.55 -1.45 4.74
CA VAL A 83 -2.60 -0.50 5.16
C VAL A 83 -3.23 -0.96 6.48
N ALA A 84 -3.50 -2.26 6.61
CA ALA A 84 -4.16 -2.82 7.79
C ALA A 84 -3.26 -2.86 9.02
N LEU A 85 -2.02 -3.33 8.89
CA LEU A 85 -1.14 -3.73 9.99
C LEU A 85 0.06 -2.81 10.15
N GLY A 86 0.43 -2.04 9.13
CA GLY A 86 1.63 -1.20 9.12
C GLY A 86 1.72 -0.23 10.30
N PRO A 87 0.67 0.55 10.61
CA PRO A 87 0.69 1.48 11.74
C PRO A 87 0.93 0.79 13.10
N ILE A 88 0.23 -0.31 13.37
CA ILE A 88 0.34 -1.04 14.64
C ILE A 88 1.61 -1.90 14.73
N ALA A 89 2.15 -2.35 13.59
CA ALA A 89 3.45 -3.00 13.50
C ALA A 89 4.57 -2.00 13.83
N TRP A 90 4.52 -0.82 13.22
CA TRP A 90 5.48 0.25 13.45
C TRP A 90 5.47 0.72 14.92
N ALA A 91 4.29 0.81 15.52
CA ALA A 91 4.12 1.16 16.93
C ALA A 91 4.47 0.02 17.90
N GLY A 92 4.83 -1.18 17.42
CA GLY A 92 5.19 -2.33 18.26
C GLY A 92 4.02 -2.87 19.10
N MET A 93 2.79 -2.73 18.61
CA MET A 93 1.58 -3.10 19.38
C MET A 93 1.19 -4.57 19.21
N ILE A 94 1.60 -5.21 18.11
CA ILE A 94 1.27 -6.60 17.79
C ILE A 94 2.02 -7.53 18.75
N VAL A 95 1.32 -8.50 19.35
CA VAL A 95 1.90 -9.42 20.36
C VAL A 95 2.09 -10.85 19.86
N GLU A 96 1.47 -11.22 18.74
CA GLU A 96 1.63 -12.51 18.07
C GLU A 96 1.32 -12.37 16.56
N PRO A 97 1.76 -13.32 15.71
CA PRO A 97 1.51 -13.28 14.28
C PRO A 97 0.04 -13.05 13.92
N PRO A 98 -0.29 -11.96 13.19
CA PRO A 98 -1.66 -11.66 12.81
C PRO A 98 -2.18 -12.64 11.76
N THR A 99 -3.50 -12.67 11.61
CA THR A 99 -4.18 -13.40 10.54
C THR A 99 -4.70 -12.43 9.50
N VAL A 100 -4.48 -12.73 8.22
CA VAL A 100 -4.99 -11.98 7.07
C VAL A 100 -5.89 -12.89 6.25
N VAL A 101 -7.12 -12.46 6.00
CA VAL A 101 -8.09 -13.17 5.14
C VAL A 101 -8.35 -12.31 3.90
N SER A 102 -8.01 -12.81 2.71
CA SER A 102 -8.19 -12.10 1.44
C SER A 102 -9.41 -12.58 0.66
N SER A 103 -10.05 -11.67 -0.09
CA SER A 103 -11.16 -11.99 -1.00
C SER A 103 -10.71 -12.50 -2.37
N PHE A 104 -9.41 -12.62 -2.59
CA PHE A 104 -8.80 -12.92 -3.89
C PHE A 104 -7.59 -13.84 -3.72
N GLU A 105 -7.33 -14.63 -4.76
CA GLU A 105 -6.15 -15.50 -4.81
C GLU A 105 -4.87 -14.67 -4.86
N SER A 106 -3.92 -15.01 -3.98
CA SER A 106 -2.56 -14.49 -3.93
C SER A 106 -1.65 -15.60 -3.43
N SER A 107 -0.38 -15.61 -3.86
CA SER A 107 0.61 -16.57 -3.36
C SER A 107 1.00 -16.30 -1.91
N GLY A 108 0.86 -15.06 -1.43
CA GLY A 108 1.28 -14.65 -0.10
C GLY A 108 2.79 -14.64 0.14
N GLU A 109 3.60 -14.99 -0.87
CA GLU A 109 5.06 -15.15 -0.73
C GLU A 109 5.77 -13.87 -0.28
N MET A 110 5.22 -12.71 -0.64
CA MET A 110 5.81 -11.40 -0.33
C MET A 110 5.29 -10.78 0.97
N LEU A 111 4.22 -11.34 1.55
CA LEU A 111 3.51 -10.73 2.68
C LEU A 111 4.43 -10.47 3.88
N ASP A 112 5.13 -11.51 4.34
CA ASP A 112 6.01 -11.41 5.50
C ASP A 112 7.18 -10.45 5.26
N SER A 113 7.74 -10.48 4.05
CA SER A 113 8.86 -9.61 3.68
C SER A 113 8.44 -8.14 3.64
N PHE A 114 7.22 -7.84 3.21
CA PHE A 114 6.71 -6.47 3.24
C PHE A 114 6.26 -6.04 4.64
N LEU A 115 5.67 -6.91 5.46
CA LEU A 115 5.40 -6.60 6.87
C LEU A 115 6.70 -6.25 7.63
N ALA A 116 7.81 -6.91 7.29
CA ALA A 116 9.12 -6.59 7.85
C ALA A 116 9.58 -5.16 7.53
N THR A 117 9.17 -4.57 6.40
CA THR A 117 9.45 -3.15 6.07
C THR A 117 8.75 -2.18 7.02
N ALA A 118 7.63 -2.59 7.63
CA ALA A 118 6.93 -1.84 8.67
C ALA A 118 7.36 -2.21 10.11
N GLY A 119 8.41 -3.03 10.26
CA GLY A 119 8.98 -3.40 11.56
C GLY A 119 8.48 -4.73 12.14
N TRP A 120 7.59 -5.47 11.45
CA TRP A 120 7.09 -6.75 11.93
C TRP A 120 7.80 -7.96 11.30
N GLN A 121 8.57 -8.71 12.09
CA GLN A 121 9.46 -9.77 11.59
C GLN A 121 8.91 -11.20 11.73
N GLU A 122 7.82 -11.40 12.47
CA GLU A 122 7.30 -12.75 12.76
C GLU A 122 6.32 -13.27 11.70
N GLY A 123 6.06 -12.47 10.65
CA GLY A 123 5.17 -12.82 9.54
C GLY A 123 3.69 -12.85 9.92
N ALA A 124 2.84 -13.30 9.00
CA ALA A 124 1.40 -13.39 9.19
C ALA A 124 0.84 -14.70 8.64
N THR A 125 -0.22 -15.21 9.26
CA THR A 125 -0.99 -16.31 8.67
C THR A 125 -1.92 -15.74 7.61
N SER A 126 -1.86 -16.27 6.38
CA SER A 126 -2.72 -15.84 5.28
C SER A 126 -3.73 -16.93 4.90
N HIS A 127 -4.99 -16.53 4.75
CA HIS A 127 -6.07 -17.37 4.26
C HIS A 127 -6.79 -16.68 3.10
N VAL A 128 -7.26 -17.48 2.15
CA VAL A 128 -8.02 -16.98 1.00
C VAL A 128 -9.47 -17.45 1.11
N GLU A 129 -10.40 -16.50 1.10
CA GLU A 129 -11.83 -16.73 0.97
C GLU A 129 -12.34 -16.00 -0.28
N PRO A 130 -12.23 -16.61 -1.48
CA PRO A 130 -12.55 -15.92 -2.72
C PRO A 130 -13.97 -15.37 -2.74
N ARG A 131 -14.13 -14.10 -3.10
CA ARG A 131 -15.42 -13.45 -3.34
C ARG A 131 -15.33 -12.60 -4.59
N ASP A 132 -16.37 -12.67 -5.42
CA ASP A 132 -16.48 -11.78 -6.57
C ASP A 132 -16.95 -10.40 -6.10
N LEU A 133 -16.02 -9.44 -6.12
CA LEU A 133 -16.24 -8.04 -5.78
C LEU A 133 -15.97 -7.13 -7.00
N GLY A 134 -15.98 -7.70 -8.21
CA GLY A 134 -15.56 -6.99 -9.43
C GLY A 134 -14.07 -6.62 -9.39
N PRO A 135 -13.69 -5.36 -9.67
CA PRO A 135 -12.29 -4.93 -9.66
C PRO A 135 -11.74 -4.69 -8.24
N VAL A 136 -12.60 -4.71 -7.22
CA VAL A 136 -12.22 -4.39 -5.84
C VAL A 136 -11.64 -5.63 -5.15
N LEU A 137 -10.55 -5.40 -4.42
CA LEU A 137 -9.88 -6.37 -3.58
C LEU A 137 -10.13 -6.03 -2.12
N ALA A 138 -10.35 -7.04 -1.29
CA ALA A 138 -10.61 -6.88 0.12
C ALA A 138 -9.71 -7.78 0.96
N ILE A 139 -9.32 -7.27 2.13
CA ILE A 139 -8.83 -8.13 3.21
C ILE A 139 -9.54 -7.82 4.53
N THR A 140 -9.55 -8.80 5.42
CA THR A 140 -9.72 -8.60 6.86
C THR A 140 -8.47 -9.07 7.57
N ALA A 141 -7.80 -8.19 8.28
CA ALA A 141 -6.67 -8.51 9.16
C ALA A 141 -7.14 -8.56 10.61
N MET A 142 -6.67 -9.55 11.36
CA MET A 142 -6.95 -9.74 12.78
C MET A 142 -5.62 -9.82 13.52
N ALA A 143 -5.39 -8.90 14.46
CA ALA A 143 -4.17 -8.82 15.25
C ALA A 143 -4.53 -8.81 16.73
N ALA A 144 -3.92 -9.71 17.50
CA ALA A 144 -3.86 -9.51 18.93
C ALA A 144 -2.83 -8.42 19.22
N ILE A 145 -3.24 -7.45 20.02
CA ILE A 145 -2.43 -6.31 20.42
C ILE A 145 -2.36 -6.22 21.94
N ALA A 146 -1.28 -5.62 22.44
CA ALA A 146 -1.24 -5.19 23.83
C ALA A 146 -2.44 -4.28 24.09
N THR A 147 -3.20 -4.56 25.15
CA THR A 147 -4.39 -3.76 25.47
C THR A 147 -3.95 -2.33 25.77
N PRO A 148 -4.36 -1.34 24.96
CA PRO A 148 -3.96 0.03 25.19
C PRO A 148 -4.63 0.60 26.44
N GLY A 149 -4.06 1.67 26.99
CA GLY A 149 -4.67 2.37 28.12
C GLY A 149 -5.93 3.13 27.70
N ASP A 150 -5.93 3.66 26.48
CA ASP A 150 -7.06 4.32 25.83
C ASP A 150 -7.25 3.78 24.40
N TRP A 151 -8.50 3.66 23.94
CA TRP A 151 -8.79 3.32 22.56
C TRP A 151 -8.21 4.37 21.58
N SER A 152 -8.12 5.64 22.00
CA SER A 152 -7.54 6.70 21.16
C SER A 152 -6.10 6.42 20.77
N ASP A 153 -5.35 5.63 21.54
CA ASP A 153 -3.97 5.25 21.20
C ASP A 153 -3.90 4.53 19.84
N ILE A 154 -4.92 3.73 19.52
CA ILE A 154 -5.02 3.06 18.21
C ILE A 154 -5.39 4.08 17.13
N ASP A 155 -6.30 5.01 17.41
CA ASP A 155 -6.67 6.03 16.45
C ASP A 155 -5.47 6.94 16.10
N ASP A 156 -4.66 7.30 17.10
CA ASP A 156 -3.49 8.16 16.98
C ASP A 156 -2.40 7.54 16.08
N VAL A 157 -2.12 6.23 16.20
CA VAL A 157 -1.11 5.59 15.35
C VAL A 157 -1.52 5.52 13.88
N TYR A 158 -2.81 5.35 13.59
CA TYR A 158 -3.31 5.40 12.21
C TYR A 158 -3.37 6.84 11.70
N GLU A 159 -3.74 7.81 12.53
CA GLU A 159 -3.78 9.23 12.15
C GLU A 159 -2.36 9.76 11.85
N GLU A 160 -1.36 9.36 12.64
CA GLU A 160 0.04 9.70 12.40
C GLU A 160 0.52 9.26 11.00
N ARG A 161 0.08 8.08 10.55
CA ARG A 161 0.49 7.49 9.26
C ARG A 161 -0.38 7.93 8.09
N PHE A 162 -1.69 7.99 8.27
CA PHE A 162 -2.65 8.13 7.18
C PHE A 162 -3.52 9.38 7.25
N GLY A 163 -3.48 10.16 8.34
CA GLY A 163 -4.34 11.34 8.54
C GLY A 163 -4.21 12.40 7.44
N ARG A 164 -3.04 12.42 6.77
CA ARG A 164 -2.75 13.33 5.64
C ARG A 164 -2.63 12.61 4.29
N SER A 165 -2.92 11.32 4.24
CA SER A 165 -2.81 10.54 3.01
C SER A 165 -3.97 10.82 2.06
N PHE A 166 -3.67 10.98 0.78
CA PHE A 166 -4.69 11.05 -0.28
C PHE A 166 -5.19 9.66 -0.70
N PHE A 167 -4.37 8.64 -0.46
CA PHE A 167 -4.46 7.30 -1.04
C PHE A 167 -4.78 6.20 -0.02
N VAL A 168 -4.89 6.54 1.26
CA VAL A 168 -5.40 5.68 2.32
C VAL A 168 -6.38 6.49 3.16
N ARG A 169 -7.61 5.99 3.32
CA ARG A 169 -8.70 6.75 3.98
C ARG A 169 -9.42 5.89 5.01
N ARG A 170 -9.68 6.48 6.18
CA ARG A 170 -10.56 5.87 7.18
C ARG A 170 -12.02 6.12 6.82
N ILE A 171 -12.84 5.06 6.78
CA ILE A 171 -14.28 5.16 6.49
C ILE A 171 -15.06 4.28 7.49
N GLU A 172 -15.63 4.90 8.53
CA GLU A 172 -16.33 4.19 9.61
C GLU A 172 -17.86 4.09 9.41
N ASP A 173 -18.48 5.15 8.90
CA ASP A 173 -19.94 5.35 8.93
C ASP A 173 -20.68 4.88 7.65
N SER A 174 -19.95 4.36 6.66
CA SER A 174 -20.52 3.89 5.40
C SER A 174 -20.81 2.39 5.44
N GLU A 175 -21.78 1.96 4.61
CA GLU A 175 -21.91 0.55 4.26
C GLU A 175 -20.60 0.05 3.62
N TRP A 176 -20.13 -1.13 4.02
CA TRP A 176 -18.83 -1.65 3.63
C TRP A 176 -18.92 -2.50 2.37
N GLU A 177 -18.81 -1.85 1.23
CA GLU A 177 -19.12 -2.42 -0.08
C GLU A 177 -18.15 -1.90 -1.18
N PRO A 178 -17.99 -2.64 -2.30
CA PRO A 178 -17.02 -2.32 -3.35
C PRO A 178 -17.07 -0.88 -3.90
N LYS A 179 -18.27 -0.31 -4.04
CA LYS A 179 -18.47 1.02 -4.63
C LYS A 179 -17.78 2.17 -3.88
N LEU A 180 -17.32 1.93 -2.65
CA LEU A 180 -16.52 2.92 -1.90
C LEU A 180 -15.19 3.25 -2.57
N VAL A 181 -14.60 2.28 -3.28
CA VAL A 181 -13.23 2.38 -3.81
C VAL A 181 -13.13 1.98 -5.29
N GLU A 182 -14.18 1.46 -5.89
CA GLU A 182 -14.19 1.06 -7.30
C GLU A 182 -13.80 2.24 -8.22
N GLY A 183 -12.79 2.00 -9.08
CA GLY A 183 -12.20 3.00 -9.96
C GLY A 183 -11.43 4.11 -9.26
N MET A 184 -11.22 4.02 -7.93
CA MET A 184 -10.53 5.04 -7.15
C MET A 184 -9.07 4.66 -6.90
N PRO A 185 -8.15 5.65 -6.82
CA PRO A 185 -6.74 5.38 -6.59
C PRO A 185 -6.39 5.12 -5.12
N PHE A 186 -7.36 5.14 -4.21
CA PHE A 186 -7.15 5.02 -2.77
C PHE A 186 -7.66 3.70 -2.21
N ALA A 187 -7.09 3.29 -1.07
CA ALA A 187 -7.65 2.25 -0.21
C ALA A 187 -8.52 2.88 0.89
N ALA A 188 -9.60 2.19 1.25
CA ALA A 188 -10.41 2.51 2.41
C ALA A 188 -10.14 1.49 3.51
N TYR A 189 -10.04 1.92 4.76
CA TYR A 189 -9.95 1.03 5.92
C TYR A 189 -10.93 1.42 7.04
N ARG A 190 -11.23 0.45 7.91
CA ARG A 190 -11.99 0.68 9.16
C ARG A 190 -11.54 -0.25 10.27
N LEU A 191 -11.72 0.20 11.52
CA LEU A 191 -11.22 -0.49 12.70
C LEU A 191 -12.37 -1.06 13.54
N ARG A 192 -12.20 -2.28 14.04
CA ARG A 192 -13.13 -2.93 14.97
C ARG A 192 -12.33 -3.51 16.12
N TYR A 193 -12.77 -3.23 17.34
CA TYR A 193 -11.99 -3.54 18.53
C TYR A 193 -12.80 -4.34 19.53
N THR A 194 -12.17 -5.40 20.03
CA THR A 194 -12.71 -6.22 21.10
C THR A 194 -11.74 -6.13 22.27
N PRO A 195 -12.10 -5.43 23.36
CA PRO A 195 -11.24 -5.31 24.53
C PRO A 195 -11.04 -6.66 25.21
N GLY A 196 -9.85 -6.88 25.74
CA GLY A 196 -9.53 -8.06 26.55
C GLY A 196 -8.66 -7.72 27.76
N GLU A 197 -8.39 -8.71 28.60
CA GLU A 197 -7.49 -8.57 29.74
C GLU A 197 -6.05 -8.86 29.29
N GLY A 198 -5.18 -7.85 29.33
CA GLY A 198 -3.79 -7.96 28.87
C GLY A 198 -3.66 -7.81 27.35
N HIS A 199 -4.36 -8.63 26.57
CA HIS A 199 -4.38 -8.53 25.10
C HIS A 199 -5.79 -8.27 24.58
N SER A 200 -5.89 -7.39 23.59
CA SER A 200 -7.13 -7.07 22.90
C SER A 200 -7.06 -7.52 21.45
N LEU A 201 -8.22 -7.71 20.81
CA LEU A 201 -8.27 -8.07 19.40
C LEU A 201 -8.64 -6.83 18.57
N LEU A 202 -7.77 -6.48 17.63
CA LEU A 202 -8.04 -5.48 16.61
C LEU A 202 -8.33 -6.18 15.28
N THR A 203 -9.49 -5.89 14.71
CA THR A 203 -9.90 -6.34 13.37
C THR A 203 -9.93 -5.14 12.44
N ILE A 204 -9.16 -5.21 11.36
CA ILE A 204 -9.03 -4.16 10.37
C ILE A 204 -9.54 -4.67 9.03
N GLN A 205 -10.45 -3.94 8.42
CA GLN A 205 -10.96 -4.27 7.10
C GLN A 205 -10.43 -3.25 6.12
N VAL A 206 -9.95 -3.71 4.95
CA VAL A 206 -9.41 -2.84 3.91
C VAL A 206 -10.01 -3.22 2.56
N LEU A 207 -10.38 -2.20 1.78
CA LEU A 207 -10.83 -2.31 0.40
C LEU A 207 -9.94 -1.43 -0.49
N ALA A 208 -9.62 -1.90 -1.69
CA ALA A 208 -9.02 -1.07 -2.73
C ALA A 208 -9.33 -1.60 -4.13
N ASP A 209 -9.34 -0.73 -5.12
CA ASP A 209 -9.39 -1.14 -6.52
C ASP A 209 -8.06 -1.79 -6.95
N ARG A 210 -8.15 -2.92 -7.68
CA ARG A 210 -7.01 -3.63 -8.27
C ARG A 210 -6.15 -2.75 -9.17
N HIS A 211 -6.78 -1.86 -9.92
CA HIS A 211 -6.12 -0.96 -10.87
C HIS A 211 -5.83 0.41 -10.24
N GLY A 212 -6.47 0.72 -9.12
CA GLY A 212 -6.13 1.82 -8.23
C GLY A 212 -4.98 1.49 -7.29
N LYS A 213 -5.23 1.60 -5.98
CA LYS A 213 -4.19 1.51 -4.93
C LYS A 213 -3.41 0.19 -4.93
N CYS A 214 -4.00 -0.91 -5.40
CA CYS A 214 -3.31 -2.21 -5.49
C CYS A 214 -2.55 -2.43 -6.80
N GLY A 215 -2.43 -1.41 -7.66
CA GLY A 215 -1.89 -1.56 -9.00
C GLY A 215 -1.24 -0.27 -9.54
N PRO A 216 -1.49 0.07 -10.82
CA PRO A 216 -0.81 1.18 -11.50
C PRO A 216 -0.77 2.51 -10.73
N ALA A 217 -1.85 2.89 -10.04
CA ALA A 217 -1.88 4.14 -9.28
C ALA A 217 -0.78 4.21 -8.20
N GLN A 218 -0.46 3.09 -7.55
CA GLN A 218 0.59 3.03 -6.54
C GLN A 218 1.99 3.16 -7.15
N ALA A 219 2.20 2.63 -8.36
CA ALA A 219 3.46 2.79 -9.09
C ALA A 219 3.67 4.25 -9.54
N ILE A 220 2.62 4.92 -10.03
CA ILE A 220 2.66 6.35 -10.36
C ILE A 220 2.90 7.20 -9.11
N HIS A 221 2.22 6.90 -8.00
CA HIS A 221 2.42 7.58 -6.72
C HIS A 221 3.88 7.50 -6.25
N ALA A 222 4.47 6.30 -6.27
CA ALA A 222 5.87 6.09 -5.97
C ALA A 222 6.81 6.89 -6.90
N MET A 223 6.56 6.85 -8.21
CA MET A 223 7.34 7.63 -9.19
C MET A 223 7.26 9.14 -8.93
N ASN A 224 6.08 9.67 -8.57
CA ASN A 224 5.90 11.08 -8.26
C ASN A 224 6.70 11.51 -7.04
N VAL A 225 6.62 10.73 -5.95
CA VAL A 225 7.40 11.01 -4.73
C VAL A 225 8.89 10.97 -5.04
N MET A 226 9.37 9.93 -5.72
CA MET A 226 10.77 9.85 -6.15
C MET A 226 11.17 11.08 -6.96
N ALA A 227 10.37 11.48 -7.95
CA ALA A 227 10.64 12.63 -8.81
C ALA A 227 10.49 14.01 -8.12
N GLY A 228 10.06 14.06 -6.86
CA GLY A 228 9.82 15.29 -6.11
C GLY A 228 8.61 16.09 -6.62
N PHE A 229 7.62 15.41 -7.19
CA PHE A 229 6.37 16.02 -7.65
C PHE A 229 5.25 15.90 -6.60
N GLU A 230 4.14 16.56 -6.87
CA GLU A 230 2.91 16.33 -6.13
C GLU A 230 2.46 14.87 -6.28
N GLU A 231 2.13 14.23 -5.17
CA GLU A 231 1.84 12.79 -5.11
C GLU A 231 0.64 12.36 -5.95
N SER A 232 -0.36 13.24 -6.07
CA SER A 232 -1.64 13.03 -6.76
C SER A 232 -1.56 13.07 -8.29
N LEU A 233 -0.42 13.49 -8.83
CA LEU A 233 -0.31 13.90 -10.22
C LEU A 233 -0.43 12.71 -11.19
N GLY A 234 -1.38 12.78 -12.13
CA GLY A 234 -1.57 11.73 -13.15
C GLY A 234 -2.04 10.37 -12.59
N VAL A 235 -2.61 10.36 -11.38
CA VAL A 235 -3.13 9.16 -10.71
C VAL A 235 -4.66 9.01 -10.88
N ALA A 236 -5.35 10.03 -11.40
CA ALA A 236 -6.81 10.08 -11.61
C ALA A 236 -7.21 9.96 -13.08
#